data_AF-A0A7K2ZZ50-F1
#
_entry.id   AF-A0A7K2ZZ50-F1
#
_cell.length_a   1.000
_cell.length_b   1.000
_cell.length_c   1.000
_cell.angle_alpha   90.00
_cell.angle_beta   90.00
_cell.angle_gamma   90.00
#
_symmetry.space_group_name_H-M   'P 1'
#
loop_
_entity.id
_entity.type
_entity.pdbx_description
1 polymer ?
#
loop_
_entity_poly.entity_id
_entity_poly.type
_entity_poly.pdbx_seq_one_letter_code
_entity_poly.pdbx_strand_id
1 'polypeptide(L)'
;MKASAHVPPAEGREGRPMDVATMRATARRLLAEDAEPPTPEEQHTLALTLRGMVILAVPEVLSLASVLPTDDVPASCARVGAGEAWSRLTVEPRPGLPALAAHNRRLARSVVAMCDHYETLGGACR
;
A
#
# COMPACT_ATOMS: atom_id res chain seq x y z
N MET A 1 -31.60 -23.80 28.92
CA MET A 1 -30.76 -24.48 27.92
C MET A 1 -30.03 -23.40 27.12
N LYS A 2 -28.75 -23.16 27.39
CA LYS A 2 -27.96 -22.15 26.67
C LYS A 2 -27.38 -22.79 25.40
N ALA A 3 -27.76 -22.27 24.24
CA ALA A 3 -27.11 -22.59 22.98
C ALA A 3 -25.72 -21.94 22.99
N SER A 4 -24.68 -22.77 23.12
CA SER A 4 -23.30 -22.35 22.91
C SER A 4 -23.10 -22.19 21.41
N ALA A 5 -22.93 -20.95 20.94
CA ALA A 5 -22.50 -20.69 19.58
C ALA A 5 -21.08 -21.26 19.42
N HIS A 6 -20.97 -22.31 18.60
CA HIS A 6 -19.69 -22.80 18.13
C HIS A 6 -19.03 -21.67 17.33
N VAL A 7 -18.04 -21.02 17.94
CA VAL A 7 -17.09 -20.17 17.22
C VAL A 7 -16.29 -21.13 16.35
N PRO A 8 -16.40 -21.08 15.01
CA PRO A 8 -15.53 -21.89 14.18
C PRO A 8 -14.09 -21.49 14.50
N PRO A 9 -13.16 -22.46 14.61
CA PRO A 9 -11.77 -22.14 14.86
C PRO A 9 -11.30 -21.15 13.81
N ALA A 10 -10.51 -20.17 14.23
CA ALA A 10 -9.82 -19.27 13.33
C ALA A 10 -8.83 -20.10 12.49
N GLU A 11 -9.32 -20.70 11.41
CA GLU A 11 -8.50 -21.27 10.37
C GLU A 11 -7.52 -20.18 9.94
N GLY A 12 -6.24 -20.55 9.95
CA GLY A 12 -5.12 -19.65 9.97
C GLY A 12 -5.31 -18.42 9.11
N ARG A 13 -5.16 -17.24 9.74
CA ARG A 13 -4.69 -16.05 9.03
C ARG A 13 -3.23 -16.28 8.64
N GLU A 14 -2.98 -17.30 7.84
CA GLU A 14 -1.81 -17.35 6.98
C GLU A 14 -2.02 -16.19 6.01
N GLY A 15 -1.34 -15.08 6.28
CA GLY A 15 -1.54 -13.80 5.62
C GLY A 15 -1.54 -13.99 4.12
N ARG A 16 -2.67 -13.66 3.47
CA ARG A 16 -2.68 -13.65 2.01
C ARG A 16 -1.62 -12.64 1.58
N PRO A 17 -0.63 -13.05 0.76
CA PRO A 17 0.39 -12.13 0.30
C PRO A 17 -0.26 -10.91 -0.35
N MET A 18 0.34 -9.73 -0.19
CA MET A 18 -0.13 -8.52 -0.85
C MET A 18 -0.38 -8.81 -2.35
N ASP A 19 -1.53 -8.40 -2.89
CA ASP A 19 -1.80 -8.50 -4.32
C ASP A 19 -1.04 -7.41 -5.08
N VAL A 20 0.27 -7.63 -5.22
CA VAL A 20 1.21 -6.73 -5.87
C VAL A 20 0.79 -6.43 -7.31
N ALA A 21 0.24 -7.41 -8.03
CA ALA A 21 -0.21 -7.25 -9.40
C ALA A 21 -1.33 -6.21 -9.50
N THR A 22 -2.39 -6.35 -8.69
CA THR A 22 -3.51 -5.41 -8.64
C THR A 22 -3.07 -4.01 -8.18
N MET A 23 -2.20 -3.95 -7.18
CA MET A 23 -1.67 -2.67 -6.67
C MET A 23 -0.86 -1.92 -7.73
N ARG A 24 0.06 -2.61 -8.41
CA ARG A 24 0.84 -2.02 -9.51
C ARG A 24 -0.05 -1.62 -10.69
N ALA A 25 -1.02 -2.45 -11.07
CA ALA A 25 -1.97 -2.12 -12.14
C ALA A 25 -2.78 -0.86 -11.81
N THR A 26 -3.22 -0.72 -10.56
CA THR A 26 -3.95 0.46 -10.10
C THR A 26 -3.07 1.71 -10.11
N ALA A 27 -1.82 1.62 -9.62
CA ALA A 27 -0.89 2.73 -9.66
C ALA A 27 -0.53 3.16 -11.10
N ARG A 28 -0.41 2.21 -12.03
CA ARG A 28 -0.12 2.47 -13.45
C ARG A 28 -1.17 3.36 -14.12
N ARG A 29 -2.45 3.27 -13.73
CA ARG A 29 -3.52 4.16 -14.23
C ARG A 29 -3.22 5.66 -14.04
N LEU A 30 -2.29 6.03 -13.14
CA LEU A 30 -1.91 7.42 -12.88
C LEU A 30 -0.47 7.76 -13.25
N LEU A 31 0.38 6.75 -13.48
CA LEU A 31 1.82 6.90 -13.61
C LEU A 31 2.37 6.52 -14.99
N ALA A 32 1.63 5.75 -15.78
CA ALA A 32 2.06 5.41 -17.14
C ALA A 32 2.05 6.67 -18.02
N GLU A 33 3.03 6.77 -18.94
CA GLU A 33 3.16 7.92 -19.84
C GLU A 33 1.98 8.06 -20.80
N ASP A 34 1.40 6.92 -21.18
CA ASP A 34 0.24 6.76 -22.05
C ASP A 34 -1.08 6.61 -21.29
N ALA A 35 -1.09 6.83 -19.96
CA ALA A 35 -2.31 6.75 -19.18
C ALA A 35 -3.30 7.85 -19.58
N GLU A 36 -4.50 7.45 -19.98
CA GLU A 36 -5.60 8.40 -20.16
C GLU A 36 -5.93 9.08 -18.82
N PRO A 37 -6.02 10.43 -18.78
CA PRO A 37 -6.34 11.14 -17.55
C PRO A 37 -7.70 10.71 -16.98
N PRO A 38 -7.76 10.26 -15.70
CA PRO A 38 -9.04 9.88 -15.10
C PRO A 38 -10.00 11.06 -15.01
N THR A 39 -11.29 10.77 -15.17
CA THR A 39 -12.36 11.73 -14.93
C THR A 39 -12.37 12.22 -13.47
N PRO A 40 -13.03 13.35 -13.17
CA PRO A 40 -13.15 13.85 -11.79
C PRO A 40 -13.67 12.81 -10.79
N GLU A 41 -14.67 12.01 -11.15
CA GLU A 41 -15.21 10.96 -10.30
C GLU A 41 -14.18 9.84 -10.07
N GLU A 42 -13.54 9.37 -11.14
CA GLU A 42 -12.48 8.36 -11.04
C GLU A 42 -11.29 8.82 -10.22
N GLN A 43 -10.95 10.12 -10.23
CA GLN A 43 -9.90 10.66 -9.36
C GLN A 43 -10.26 10.47 -7.87
N HIS A 44 -11.52 10.66 -7.48
CA HIS A 44 -11.94 10.44 -6.10
C HIS A 44 -11.93 8.95 -5.74
N THR A 45 -12.42 8.09 -6.64
CA THR A 45 -12.36 6.64 -6.45
C THR A 45 -10.92 6.16 -6.32
N LEU A 46 -10.03 6.58 -7.21
CA LEU A 46 -8.61 6.23 -7.17
C LEU A 46 -7.94 6.77 -5.90
N ALA A 47 -8.29 7.97 -5.43
CA ALA A 47 -7.77 8.48 -4.16
C ALA A 47 -8.08 7.53 -3.01
N LEU A 48 -9.34 7.12 -2.87
CA LEU A 48 -9.77 6.19 -1.82
C LEU A 48 -9.12 4.82 -1.97
N THR A 49 -9.08 4.27 -3.19
CA THR A 49 -8.43 2.99 -3.47
C THR A 49 -6.96 3.00 -3.11
N LEU A 50 -6.21 4.02 -3.53
CA LEU A 50 -4.78 4.14 -3.24
C LEU A 50 -4.50 4.33 -1.75
N ARG A 51 -5.33 5.10 -1.04
CA ARG A 51 -5.24 5.22 0.43
C ARG A 51 -5.43 3.87 1.10
N GLY A 52 -6.45 3.11 0.71
CA GLY A 52 -6.68 1.76 1.21
C GLY A 52 -5.51 0.82 0.94
N MET A 53 -4.92 0.88 -0.26
CA MET A 53 -3.72 0.11 -0.61
C MET A 53 -2.52 0.46 0.27
N VAL A 54 -2.27 1.74 0.55
CA VAL A 54 -1.17 2.15 1.46
C VAL A 54 -1.44 1.67 2.88
N ILE A 55 -2.68 1.77 3.38
CA ILE A 55 -3.07 1.29 4.71
C ILE A 55 -2.79 -0.20 4.88
N LEU A 56 -3.00 -0.99 3.83
CA LEU A 56 -2.72 -2.43 3.83
C LEU A 56 -1.22 -2.74 3.65
N ALA A 57 -0.54 -2.02 2.76
CA ALA A 57 0.84 -2.34 2.37
C ALA A 57 1.88 -1.96 3.43
N VAL A 58 1.69 -0.83 4.11
CA VAL A 58 2.66 -0.32 5.08
C VAL A 58 2.89 -1.33 6.23
N PRO A 59 1.85 -1.88 6.88
CA PRO A 59 2.03 -2.90 7.92
C PRO A 59 2.76 -4.16 7.44
N GLU A 60 2.45 -4.64 6.23
CA GLU A 60 3.08 -5.83 5.65
C GLU A 60 4.58 -5.63 5.42
N VAL A 61 4.96 -4.49 4.84
CA VAL A 61 6.37 -4.12 4.62
C VAL A 61 7.11 -3.96 5.96
N LEU A 62 6.50 -3.31 6.95
CA LEU A 62 7.10 -3.16 8.28
C LEU A 62 7.23 -4.50 9.01
N SER A 63 6.27 -5.41 8.83
CA SER A 63 6.34 -6.77 9.38
C SER A 63 7.55 -7.53 8.81
N LEU A 64 7.73 -7.52 7.49
CA LEU A 64 8.90 -8.13 6.85
C LEU A 64 10.20 -7.47 7.29
N ALA A 65 10.23 -6.14 7.39
CA ALA A 65 11.43 -5.42 7.84
C ALA A 65 11.77 -5.70 9.31
N SER A 66 10.80 -6.05 10.15
CA SER A 66 11.01 -6.21 11.60
C SER A 66 11.81 -7.46 11.99
N VAL A 67 11.85 -8.47 11.12
CA VAL A 67 12.57 -9.73 11.35
C VAL A 67 14.00 -9.70 10.82
N LEU A 68 14.41 -8.62 10.16
CA LEU A 68 15.75 -8.45 9.60
C LEU A 68 16.66 -7.67 10.56
N PRO A 69 18.00 -7.85 10.45
CA PRO A 69 18.97 -7.10 11.26
C PRO A 69 18.78 -5.58 11.19
N THR A 70 19.17 -4.89 12.26
CA THR A 70 19.04 -3.42 12.36
C THR A 70 19.88 -2.69 11.31
N ASP A 71 21.00 -3.27 10.89
CA ASP A 71 21.93 -2.77 9.88
C ASP A 71 21.60 -3.24 8.46
N ASP A 72 20.54 -4.03 8.27
CA ASP A 72 20.08 -4.42 6.94
C ASP A 72 19.59 -3.19 6.16
N VAL A 73 20.30 -2.89 5.07
CA VAL A 73 20.05 -1.71 4.24
C VAL A 73 18.65 -1.76 3.60
N PRO A 74 18.21 -2.87 2.95
CA PRO A 74 16.84 -3.00 2.46
C PRO A 74 15.76 -2.74 3.51
N ALA A 75 15.91 -3.30 4.72
CA ALA A 75 14.97 -3.11 5.81
C ALA A 75 14.93 -1.65 6.30
N SER A 76 16.09 -1.00 6.39
CA SER A 76 16.17 0.42 6.73
C SER A 76 15.47 1.30 5.69
N CYS A 77 15.74 1.09 4.40
CA CYS A 77 15.07 1.79 3.31
C CYS A 77 13.56 1.57 3.34
N ALA A 78 13.10 0.33 3.57
CA ALA A 78 11.69 -0.01 3.64
C ALA A 78 10.96 0.69 4.80
N ARG A 79 11.58 0.79 5.98
CA ARG A 79 11.03 1.52 7.13
C ARG A 79 10.86 3.02 6.83
N VAL A 80 11.85 3.63 6.20
CA VAL A 80 11.77 5.05 5.77
C VAL A 80 10.66 5.23 4.74
N GLY A 81 10.61 4.38 3.72
CA GLY A 81 9.57 4.43 2.68
C GLY A 81 8.17 4.24 3.25
N ALA A 82 8.00 3.34 4.20
CA ALA A 82 6.75 3.10 4.91
C ALA A 82 6.30 4.32 5.73
N GLY A 83 7.24 4.98 6.43
CA GLY A 83 6.96 6.22 7.17
C GLY A 83 6.52 7.36 6.24
N GLU A 84 7.19 7.53 5.10
CA GLU A 84 6.80 8.53 4.10
C GLU A 84 5.42 8.23 3.48
N ALA A 85 5.17 6.97 3.14
CA ALA A 85 3.88 6.53 2.60
C ALA A 85 2.74 6.81 3.60
N TRP A 86 2.96 6.52 4.88
CA TRP A 86 2.01 6.79 5.95
C TRP A 86 1.76 8.29 6.14
N SER A 87 2.81 9.11 6.15
CA SER A 87 2.68 10.56 6.24
C SER A 87 1.82 11.15 5.12
N ARG A 88 1.90 10.60 3.90
CA ARG A 88 1.06 11.07 2.78
C ARG A 88 -0.43 10.81 2.99
N LEU A 89 -0.83 9.86 3.85
CA LEU A 89 -2.24 9.64 4.19
C LEU A 89 -2.80 10.76 5.07
N THR A 90 -1.98 11.40 5.90
CA THR A 90 -2.43 12.45 6.82
C THR A 90 -2.56 13.82 6.13
N VAL A 91 -2.03 13.95 4.92
CA VAL A 91 -2.09 15.18 4.14
C VAL A 91 -3.35 15.22 3.30
N GLU A 92 -4.22 16.18 3.58
CA GLU A 92 -5.37 16.49 2.72
C GLU A 92 -4.90 17.30 1.50
N PRO A 93 -5.25 16.92 0.26
CA PRO A 93 -5.01 17.76 -0.90
C PRO A 93 -5.72 19.11 -0.78
N ARG A 94 -5.12 20.16 -1.35
CA ARG A 94 -5.83 21.43 -1.54
C ARG A 94 -7.05 21.20 -2.44
N PRO A 95 -8.11 22.02 -2.32
CA PRO A 95 -9.26 21.95 -3.21
C PRO A 95 -8.85 22.08 -4.69
N GLY A 96 -9.55 21.34 -5.56
CA GLY A 96 -9.40 21.42 -7.02
C GLY A 96 -8.74 20.19 -7.65
N LEU A 97 -9.14 19.91 -8.89
CA LEU A 97 -8.71 18.72 -9.63
C LEU A 97 -7.19 18.59 -9.81
N PRO A 98 -6.42 19.65 -10.10
CA PRO A 98 -4.96 19.52 -10.25
C PRO A 98 -4.28 19.08 -8.95
N ALA A 99 -4.74 19.59 -7.81
CA ALA A 99 -4.18 19.26 -6.50
C ALA A 99 -4.51 17.82 -6.09
N LEU A 100 -5.75 17.37 -6.34
CA LEU A 100 -6.17 15.98 -6.15
C LEU A 100 -5.36 15.02 -7.03
N ALA A 101 -5.23 15.31 -8.32
CA ALA A 101 -4.45 14.48 -9.25
C ALA A 101 -2.98 14.37 -8.83
N ALA A 102 -2.37 15.47 -8.39
CA ALA A 102 -1.00 15.46 -7.88
C ALA A 102 -0.86 14.63 -6.59
N HIS A 103 -1.84 14.70 -5.69
CA HIS A 103 -1.88 13.87 -4.49
C HIS A 103 -2.03 12.39 -4.82
N ASN A 104 -2.96 12.04 -5.72
CA ASN A 104 -3.17 10.67 -6.19
C ASN A 104 -1.90 10.09 -6.82
N ARG A 105 -1.16 10.86 -7.63
CA ARG A 105 0.14 10.43 -8.18
C ARG A 105 1.18 10.16 -7.08
N ARG A 106 1.21 10.94 -5.99
CA ARG A 106 2.11 10.68 -4.86
C ARG A 106 1.73 9.38 -4.13
N LEU A 107 0.44 9.14 -3.90
CA LEU A 107 -0.02 7.88 -3.31
C LEU A 107 0.28 6.69 -4.22
N ALA A 108 0.07 6.81 -5.53
CA ALA A 108 0.42 5.77 -6.50
C ALA A 108 1.91 5.41 -6.47
N ARG A 109 2.80 6.42 -6.35
CA ARG A 109 4.24 6.17 -6.16
C ARG A 109 4.55 5.48 -4.84
N SER A 110 3.86 5.84 -3.75
CA SER A 110 3.99 5.12 -2.48
C SER A 110 3.57 3.65 -2.62
N VAL A 111 2.47 3.37 -3.33
CA VAL A 111 2.01 2.00 -3.58
C VAL A 111 3.06 1.19 -4.35
N VAL A 112 3.64 1.76 -5.41
CA VAL A 112 4.72 1.11 -6.18
C VAL A 112 5.93 0.83 -5.28
N ALA A 113 6.39 1.82 -4.51
CA ALA A 113 7.52 1.64 -3.61
C ALA A 113 7.26 0.57 -2.53
N MET A 114 6.04 0.49 -1.98
CA MET A 114 5.69 -0.57 -1.03
C MET A 114 5.71 -1.95 -1.69
N CYS A 115 5.26 -2.07 -2.95
CA CYS A 115 5.37 -3.32 -3.70
C CYS A 115 6.84 -3.71 -3.91
N ASP A 116 7.70 -2.74 -4.30
CA ASP A 116 9.14 -2.98 -4.50
C ASP A 116 9.80 -3.44 -3.19
N HIS A 117 9.49 -2.78 -2.07
CA HIS A 117 10.00 -3.18 -0.75
C HIS A 117 9.48 -4.55 -0.33
N TYR A 118 8.18 -4.83 -0.51
CA TYR A 118 7.58 -6.11 -0.18
C TYR A 118 8.26 -7.27 -0.93
N GLU A 119 8.47 -7.12 -2.25
CA GLU A 119 9.16 -8.12 -3.06
C GLU A 119 10.64 -8.25 -2.69
N THR A 120 11.33 -7.13 -2.44
CA THR A 120 12.75 -7.14 -2.05
C THR A 120 12.96 -7.87 -0.71
N LEU A 121 12.16 -7.53 0.30
CA LEU A 121 12.27 -8.14 1.63
C LEU A 121 11.76 -9.58 1.65
N GLY A 122 10.67 -9.87 0.92
CA GLY A 122 10.13 -11.23 0.77
C GLY A 122 11.03 -12.16 -0.06
N GLY A 123 11.93 -11.59 -0.87
CA GLY A 123 13.03 -12.32 -1.51
C GLY A 123 14.20 -12.58 -0.56
N ALA A 124 14.48 -11.65 0.37
CA ALA A 124 15.57 -11.75 1.35
C ALA A 124 15.25 -12.69 2.54
N CYS A 125 13.97 -12.90 2.88
CA CYS A 125 13.54 -13.84 3.91
C CYS A 125 13.41 -15.30 3.44
N ARG A 126 13.87 -15.66 2.22
CA ARG A 126 13.86 -17.04 1.71
C ARG A 126 15.19 -17.75 1.86
#